data_AF-A0A2K3LCW4-F1
#
_entry.id   AF-A0A2K3LCW4-F1
#
_cell.length_a   1.000
_cell.length_b   1.000
_cell.length_c   1.000
_cell.angle_alpha   90.00
_cell.angle_beta   90.00
_cell.angle_gamma   90.00
#
_symmetry.space_group_name_H-M   'P 1'
#
loop_
_entity.id
_entity.type
_entity.pdbx_description
1 polymer ?
#
loop_
_entity_poly.entity_id
_entity_poly.type
_entity_poly.pdbx_seq_one_letter_code
_entity_poly.pdbx_strand_id
1 'polypeptide(L)'
;MSGARAAAAKKKPPPSSSSPKKRKSPPPPPSPSPSPLSPPAQNPNNNLKTLETVETVEPPNKIRNTSSSSKGIISELKELIPQLKKKPPSFDPSSVVCWEKNKPVPFLFLCLAFDMINEESGRIVKTDIVCNLLRTVIYTTPEDLVPVVYLSANRIAPAHEGLELGIGDASIIKALAEACGRTEQQIRIQYKEKGDLGLVAKASRSSQSMMRKPEPLTIRKVFKTFHLIAKESGKDSQEKKKNHIKSLLVAATDCEPLYIIRLLQTKLRIGYAEQTLLAALGQAAVYTEEHSKPPPEIKSPFEEAAQIVKKVYSVLPDYDKIVAALLTDGVWELPKKCDFTPGVPVGPMLSKATKGVSEILNKFQDVEFTCEYKYDGERAQIHYLENGSVEIYSRNAERNTGKFPDVVAAVS
;
A
#
# COMPACT_ATOMS: atom_id res chain seq x y z
N MET A 1 53.86 29.32 -25.02
CA MET A 1 53.79 30.73 -25.50
C MET A 1 52.57 30.89 -26.39
N SER A 2 51.58 31.66 -25.95
CA SER A 2 50.65 32.50 -26.75
C SER A 2 49.45 32.81 -25.84
N GLY A 3 49.32 34.07 -25.41
CA GLY A 3 48.27 34.53 -24.50
C GLY A 3 47.26 35.46 -25.17
N ALA A 4 46.13 35.65 -24.48
CA ALA A 4 45.25 36.85 -24.46
C ALA A 4 44.14 36.56 -23.41
N ARG A 5 44.14 37.15 -22.19
CA ARG A 5 43.69 38.48 -21.71
C ARG A 5 42.16 38.74 -21.66
N ALA A 6 41.75 39.26 -20.49
CA ALA A 6 40.56 40.08 -20.14
C ALA A 6 39.24 39.32 -19.83
N ALA A 7 38.40 39.66 -18.84
CA ALA A 7 38.34 40.78 -17.89
C ALA A 7 37.51 40.38 -16.64
N ALA A 8 37.88 40.92 -15.47
CA ALA A 8 37.15 40.79 -14.21
C ALA A 8 36.14 41.95 -14.03
N ALA A 9 34.89 41.63 -13.71
CA ALA A 9 33.86 42.61 -13.37
C ALA A 9 33.59 42.63 -11.86
N LYS A 10 33.94 43.75 -11.21
CA LYS A 10 33.60 44.10 -9.83
C LYS A 10 32.09 44.36 -9.71
N LYS A 11 31.38 43.67 -8.81
CA LYS A 11 30.03 44.05 -8.36
C LYS A 11 30.09 44.78 -7.01
N LYS A 12 29.45 45.96 -6.98
CA LYS A 12 29.28 46.85 -5.81
C LYS A 12 28.30 46.24 -4.78
N PRO A 13 28.43 46.56 -3.49
CA PRO A 13 27.51 46.12 -2.45
C PRO A 13 26.22 46.97 -2.41
N PRO A 14 25.06 46.41 -2.03
CA PRO A 14 23.84 47.18 -1.77
C PRO A 14 23.85 47.83 -0.36
N PRO A 15 23.08 48.92 -0.16
CA PRO A 15 23.16 49.76 1.02
C PRO A 15 22.37 49.24 2.23
N SER A 16 22.84 49.62 3.42
CA SER A 16 22.19 49.48 4.72
C SER A 16 21.04 50.48 4.92
N SER A 17 19.89 50.05 5.46
CA SER A 17 19.14 50.83 6.48
C SER A 17 17.91 50.12 7.07
N SER A 18 17.75 50.37 8.38
CA SER A 18 16.53 50.40 9.21
C SER A 18 16.04 49.12 9.93
N SER A 19 16.13 49.22 11.27
CA SER A 19 15.65 48.32 12.33
C SER A 19 14.11 48.38 12.53
N PRO A 20 13.51 47.48 13.34
CA PRO A 20 12.22 46.85 13.05
C PRO A 20 10.98 47.55 13.65
N LYS A 21 9.88 47.55 12.91
CA LYS A 21 8.55 47.90 13.44
C LYS A 21 7.85 46.68 14.05
N LYS A 22 7.56 46.78 15.35
CA LYS A 22 6.70 45.91 16.17
C LYS A 22 5.39 45.56 15.45
N ARG A 23 5.08 44.26 15.35
CA ARG A 23 3.75 43.75 14.96
C ARG A 23 3.08 43.17 16.21
N LYS A 24 1.89 43.68 16.52
CA LYS A 24 1.05 43.34 17.67
C LYS A 24 0.47 41.93 17.54
N SER A 25 0.48 41.18 18.64
CA SER A 25 -0.18 39.89 18.83
C SER A 25 -1.71 40.07 18.99
N PRO A 26 -2.54 39.14 18.47
CA PRO A 26 -3.98 39.11 18.75
C PRO A 26 -4.29 38.49 20.14
N PRO A 27 -5.41 38.85 20.78
CA PRO A 27 -5.76 38.42 22.13
C PRO A 27 -6.29 36.97 22.19
N PRO A 28 -6.24 36.31 23.37
CA PRO A 28 -6.64 34.90 23.56
C PRO A 28 -8.16 34.72 23.68
N PRO A 29 -8.69 33.50 23.46
CA PRO A 29 -10.10 33.18 23.63
C PRO A 29 -10.47 32.94 25.11
N PRO A 30 -11.73 33.19 25.51
CA PRO A 30 -12.18 32.94 26.89
C PRO A 30 -12.54 31.45 27.11
N SER A 31 -12.17 30.94 28.30
CA SER A 31 -12.50 29.62 28.85
C SER A 31 -13.73 29.67 29.80
N PRO A 32 -14.33 28.52 30.16
CA PRO A 32 -15.77 28.38 30.44
C PRO A 32 -16.13 28.31 31.94
N SER A 33 -17.43 28.44 32.25
CA SER A 33 -18.01 28.14 33.58
C SER A 33 -19.55 28.02 33.48
N PRO A 34 -20.26 27.43 34.45
CA PRO A 34 -20.35 25.99 34.73
C PRO A 34 -21.81 25.47 34.77
N SER A 35 -22.00 24.15 34.74
CA SER A 35 -23.27 23.46 34.98
C SER A 35 -23.67 23.48 36.47
N PRO A 36 -24.97 23.35 36.81
CA PRO A 36 -25.39 22.80 38.09
C PRO A 36 -26.06 21.42 37.96
N LEU A 37 -25.65 20.52 38.85
CA LEU A 37 -26.24 19.21 39.17
C LEU A 37 -27.50 19.36 40.06
N SER A 38 -28.55 18.56 39.76
CA SER A 38 -29.49 17.72 40.57
C SER A 38 -29.98 18.20 41.97
N PRO A 39 -30.87 17.53 42.77
CA PRO A 39 -31.57 16.21 42.67
C PRO A 39 -33.06 16.28 43.22
N PRO A 40 -33.66 15.31 43.97
CA PRO A 40 -33.91 13.85 43.82
C PRO A 40 -35.42 13.42 44.02
N ALA A 41 -35.72 12.11 43.90
CA ALA A 41 -36.64 11.26 44.72
C ALA A 41 -37.45 10.26 43.85
N GLN A 42 -37.17 8.95 43.88
CA GLN A 42 -37.64 7.88 44.80
C GLN A 42 -39.11 7.40 44.60
N ASN A 43 -39.26 6.24 43.93
CA ASN A 43 -39.98 4.98 44.31
C ASN A 43 -41.50 5.01 44.72
N PRO A 44 -42.19 3.85 44.86
CA PRO A 44 -42.25 2.59 44.08
C PRO A 44 -43.72 2.03 43.97
N ASN A 45 -43.86 0.72 43.64
CA ASN A 45 -45.05 -0.17 43.76
C ASN A 45 -46.10 -0.10 42.62
N ASN A 46 -46.76 -1.17 42.17
CA ASN A 46 -46.80 -2.58 42.59
C ASN A 46 -47.51 -3.44 41.52
N ASN A 47 -47.27 -4.76 41.63
CA ASN A 47 -48.14 -5.89 41.24
C ASN A 47 -48.36 -6.21 39.75
N LEU A 48 -48.58 -7.45 39.31
CA LEU A 48 -48.19 -8.82 39.67
C LEU A 48 -48.96 -9.72 38.66
N LYS A 49 -48.28 -10.75 38.11
CA LYS A 49 -48.82 -11.99 37.48
C LYS A 49 -49.60 -11.88 36.15
N THR A 50 -49.08 -12.55 35.12
CA THR A 50 -49.50 -13.93 34.74
C THR A 50 -48.50 -14.58 33.75
N LEU A 51 -48.29 -15.89 33.93
CA LEU A 51 -47.71 -16.84 32.95
C LEU A 51 -48.61 -16.86 31.70
N GLU A 52 -48.17 -17.07 30.45
CA GLU A 52 -47.57 -18.26 29.83
C GLU A 52 -47.47 -17.85 28.33
N THR A 53 -46.36 -17.99 27.61
CA THR A 53 -46.11 -19.08 26.62
C THR A 53 -44.89 -18.69 25.79
N VAL A 54 -44.13 -19.70 25.39
CA VAL A 54 -42.89 -19.61 24.62
C VAL A 54 -43.21 -19.36 23.16
N GLU A 55 -42.76 -18.24 22.60
CA GLU A 55 -42.57 -18.08 21.15
C GLU A 55 -41.09 -17.78 20.86
N THR A 56 -40.44 -18.78 20.28
CA THR A 56 -39.13 -18.71 19.65
C THR A 56 -39.19 -17.79 18.44
N VAL A 57 -38.55 -16.62 18.53
CA VAL A 57 -38.32 -15.74 17.37
C VAL A 57 -36.99 -16.13 16.73
N GLU A 58 -37.06 -16.74 15.55
CA GLU A 58 -35.91 -17.04 14.69
C GLU A 58 -35.15 -15.76 14.26
N PRO A 59 -33.81 -15.81 14.12
CA PRO A 59 -33.05 -14.71 13.57
C PRO A 59 -33.24 -14.60 12.04
N PRO A 60 -33.25 -13.39 11.46
CA PRO A 60 -33.52 -13.21 10.03
C PRO A 60 -32.27 -13.56 9.20
N ASN A 61 -32.12 -14.84 8.86
CA ASN A 61 -31.19 -15.30 7.83
C ASN A 61 -31.83 -15.08 6.45
N LYS A 62 -31.72 -13.87 5.89
CA LYS A 62 -32.02 -13.64 4.47
C LYS A 62 -30.78 -13.97 3.63
N ILE A 63 -30.71 -15.24 3.22
CA ILE A 63 -29.90 -15.69 2.09
C ILE A 63 -30.44 -14.99 0.83
N ARG A 64 -29.68 -14.04 0.28
CA ARG A 64 -29.97 -13.45 -1.04
C ARG A 64 -29.42 -14.39 -2.12
N ASN A 65 -30.32 -15.08 -2.82
CA ASN A 65 -30.01 -15.89 -4.00
C ASN A 65 -29.34 -15.02 -5.08
N THR A 66 -28.15 -15.44 -5.50
CA THR A 66 -27.29 -14.81 -6.50
C THR A 66 -27.64 -15.31 -7.90
N SER A 67 -28.40 -14.50 -8.65
CA SER A 67 -28.49 -14.61 -10.11
C SER A 67 -28.27 -13.25 -10.79
N SER A 68 -27.42 -12.40 -10.20
CA SER A 68 -27.11 -11.11 -10.80
C SER A 68 -26.17 -11.30 -12.00
N SER A 69 -26.63 -10.85 -13.17
CA SER A 69 -25.79 -10.66 -14.36
C SER A 69 -24.54 -9.85 -13.96
N SER A 70 -23.38 -10.15 -14.56
CA SER A 70 -22.09 -9.51 -14.23
C SER A 70 -22.14 -7.97 -14.30
N LYS A 71 -23.09 -7.39 -15.07
CA LYS A 71 -23.34 -5.95 -15.10
C LYS A 71 -23.93 -5.39 -13.79
N GLY A 72 -24.77 -6.17 -13.10
CA GLY A 72 -25.40 -5.79 -11.84
C GLY A 72 -24.38 -5.66 -10.71
N ILE A 73 -23.48 -6.64 -10.56
CA ILE A 73 -22.42 -6.62 -9.54
C ILE A 73 -21.48 -5.42 -9.70
N ILE A 74 -21.13 -5.07 -10.95
CA ILE A 74 -20.28 -3.90 -11.23
C ILE A 74 -20.96 -2.59 -10.79
N SER A 75 -22.25 -2.44 -11.09
CA SER A 75 -23.02 -1.24 -10.70
C SER A 75 -23.14 -1.14 -9.18
N GLU A 76 -23.49 -2.25 -8.53
CA GLU A 76 -23.62 -2.36 -7.08
C GLU A 76 -22.30 -1.99 -6.38
N LEU A 77 -21.17 -2.56 -6.80
CA LEU A 77 -19.85 -2.20 -6.23
C LEU A 77 -19.55 -0.71 -6.38
N LYS A 78 -19.83 -0.10 -7.54
CA LYS A 78 -19.58 1.33 -7.75
C LYS A 78 -20.42 2.23 -6.86
N GLU A 79 -21.64 1.83 -6.54
CA GLU A 79 -22.51 2.56 -5.60
C GLU A 79 -22.02 2.45 -4.16
N LEU A 80 -21.47 1.30 -3.78
CA LEU A 80 -21.01 1.05 -2.42
C LEU A 80 -19.61 1.62 -2.12
N ILE A 81 -18.68 1.55 -3.09
CA ILE A 81 -17.27 1.95 -2.93
C ILE A 81 -17.08 3.33 -2.28
N PRO A 82 -17.82 4.40 -2.63
CA PRO A 82 -17.74 5.73 -1.99
C PRO A 82 -17.73 5.71 -0.45
N GLN A 83 -18.31 4.68 0.18
CA GLN A 83 -18.31 4.53 1.62
C GLN A 83 -16.92 4.30 2.22
N LEU A 84 -15.94 3.81 1.45
CA LEU A 84 -14.55 3.68 1.90
C LEU A 84 -13.94 5.03 2.33
N LYS A 85 -14.49 6.16 1.84
CA LYS A 85 -14.06 7.51 2.23
C LYS A 85 -14.54 7.95 3.62
N LYS A 86 -15.47 7.22 4.24
CA LYS A 86 -15.94 7.50 5.60
C LYS A 86 -14.77 7.45 6.58
N LYS A 87 -14.85 8.22 7.65
CA LYS A 87 -13.86 8.14 8.73
C LYS A 87 -13.85 6.73 9.31
N PRO A 88 -12.69 6.13 9.60
CA PRO A 88 -12.64 4.74 10.05
C PRO A 88 -13.56 4.40 11.24
N PRO A 89 -13.72 5.25 12.28
CA PRO A 89 -14.65 4.96 13.38
C PRO A 89 -16.13 4.83 12.96
N SER A 90 -16.56 5.49 11.88
CA SER A 90 -17.94 5.46 11.38
C SER A 90 -18.13 4.58 10.15
N PHE A 91 -17.09 3.83 9.77
CA PHE A 91 -17.12 2.90 8.66
C PHE A 91 -17.43 1.48 9.14
N ASP A 92 -18.44 0.87 8.52
CA ASP A 92 -18.79 -0.54 8.67
C ASP A 92 -18.24 -1.34 7.47
N PRO A 93 -17.32 -2.30 7.69
CA PRO A 93 -16.79 -3.18 6.65
C PRO A 93 -17.86 -3.89 5.82
N SER A 94 -19.01 -4.25 6.40
CA SER A 94 -20.08 -4.99 5.70
C SER A 94 -20.77 -4.14 4.62
N SER A 95 -20.72 -2.82 4.76
CA SER A 95 -21.44 -1.86 3.91
C SER A 95 -20.92 -1.77 2.46
N VAL A 96 -19.76 -2.34 2.16
CA VAL A 96 -19.11 -2.29 0.83
C VAL A 96 -18.91 -3.66 0.19
N VAL A 97 -19.53 -4.69 0.75
CA VAL A 97 -19.34 -6.09 0.34
C VAL A 97 -20.48 -6.52 -0.58
N CYS A 98 -20.12 -6.96 -1.79
CA CYS A 98 -21.05 -7.56 -2.75
C CYS A 98 -20.73 -9.04 -3.05
N TRP A 99 -19.85 -9.65 -2.25
CA TRP A 99 -19.42 -11.05 -2.39
C TRP A 99 -19.67 -11.81 -1.09
N GLU A 100 -19.77 -13.13 -1.18
CA GLU A 100 -19.96 -13.97 -0.01
C GLU A 100 -18.70 -13.99 0.86
N LYS A 101 -18.89 -14.06 2.19
CA LYS A 101 -17.79 -14.19 3.15
C LYS A 101 -16.97 -15.45 2.85
N ASN A 102 -15.64 -15.38 3.03
CA ASN A 102 -14.67 -16.43 2.70
C ASN A 102 -14.60 -16.81 1.20
N LYS A 103 -15.22 -16.03 0.29
CA LYS A 103 -14.96 -16.15 -1.15
C LYS A 103 -13.90 -15.15 -1.58
N PRO A 104 -13.07 -15.48 -2.59
CA PRO A 104 -12.01 -14.59 -3.04
C PRO A 104 -12.53 -13.18 -3.39
N VAL A 105 -11.83 -12.17 -2.90
CA VAL A 105 -12.21 -10.76 -3.06
C VAL A 105 -12.16 -10.39 -4.55
N PRO A 106 -13.21 -9.74 -5.10
CA PRO A 106 -13.20 -9.26 -6.48
C PRO A 106 -12.05 -8.29 -6.74
N PHE A 107 -11.32 -8.46 -7.83
CA PHE A 107 -10.22 -7.57 -8.19
C PHE A 107 -10.71 -6.14 -8.50
N LEU A 108 -11.91 -6.03 -9.05
CA LEU A 108 -12.59 -4.76 -9.25
C LEU A 108 -12.75 -3.93 -7.96
N PHE A 109 -12.97 -4.55 -6.80
CA PHE A 109 -13.07 -3.83 -5.52
C PHE A 109 -11.78 -3.07 -5.21
N LEU A 110 -10.62 -3.71 -5.39
CA LEU A 110 -9.31 -3.08 -5.24
C LEU A 110 -9.08 -1.96 -6.27
N CYS A 111 -9.47 -2.20 -7.53
CA CYS A 111 -9.32 -1.22 -8.61
C CYS A 111 -10.17 0.04 -8.40
N LEU A 112 -11.40 -0.11 -7.91
CA LEU A 112 -12.28 1.03 -7.62
C LEU A 112 -11.77 1.82 -6.40
N ALA A 113 -11.22 1.14 -5.39
CA ALA A 113 -10.53 1.82 -4.30
C ALA A 113 -9.31 2.60 -4.80
N PHE A 114 -8.52 2.04 -5.72
CA PHE A 114 -7.42 2.75 -6.36
C PHE A 114 -7.86 3.97 -7.17
N ASP A 115 -8.97 3.89 -7.92
CA ASP A 115 -9.54 5.05 -8.63
C ASP A 115 -9.88 6.17 -7.62
N MET A 116 -10.57 5.85 -6.53
CA MET A 116 -10.90 6.82 -5.48
C MET A 116 -9.67 7.45 -4.82
N ILE A 117 -8.65 6.65 -4.52
CA ILE A 117 -7.40 7.11 -3.92
C ILE A 117 -6.64 8.06 -4.87
N ASN A 118 -6.68 7.77 -6.17
CA ASN A 118 -6.06 8.59 -7.21
C ASN A 118 -6.75 9.96 -7.35
N GLU A 119 -8.07 10.00 -7.17
CA GLU A 119 -8.87 11.24 -7.21
C GLU A 119 -8.74 12.10 -5.94
N GLU A 120 -8.28 11.51 -4.83
CA GLU A 120 -8.09 12.22 -3.57
C GLU A 120 -6.76 12.99 -3.53
N SER A 121 -6.74 14.14 -2.86
CA SER A 121 -5.54 14.97 -2.68
C SER A 121 -4.99 14.87 -1.24
N GLY A 122 -5.86 14.67 -0.25
CA GLY A 122 -5.48 14.63 1.16
C GLY A 122 -4.87 13.29 1.58
N ARG A 123 -3.61 13.29 2.03
CA ARG A 123 -2.93 12.07 2.51
C ARG A 123 -3.71 11.35 3.61
N ILE A 124 -4.29 12.09 4.56
CA ILE A 124 -5.08 11.52 5.65
C ILE A 124 -6.29 10.75 5.10
N VAL A 125 -7.01 11.33 4.14
CA VAL A 125 -8.18 10.71 3.53
C VAL A 125 -7.78 9.48 2.71
N LYS A 126 -6.62 9.52 2.01
CA LYS A 126 -6.06 8.32 1.37
C LYS A 126 -5.77 7.22 2.39
N THR A 127 -5.16 7.56 3.53
CA THR A 127 -4.92 6.61 4.61
C THR A 127 -6.24 6.02 5.12
N ASP A 128 -7.28 6.85 5.33
CA ASP A 128 -8.60 6.38 5.75
C ASP A 128 -9.22 5.39 4.74
N ILE A 129 -9.14 5.70 3.44
CA ILE A 129 -9.64 4.80 2.37
C ILE A 129 -8.89 3.47 2.37
N VAL A 130 -7.55 3.50 2.44
CA VAL A 130 -6.74 2.28 2.48
C VAL A 130 -7.01 1.49 3.77
N CYS A 131 -7.19 2.16 4.91
CA CYS A 131 -7.52 1.52 6.18
C CYS A 131 -8.86 0.77 6.05
N ASN A 132 -9.90 1.43 5.55
CA ASN A 132 -11.21 0.81 5.36
C ASN A 132 -11.20 -0.33 4.33
N LEU A 133 -10.42 -0.19 3.24
CA LEU A 133 -10.17 -1.25 2.27
C LEU A 133 -9.60 -2.51 2.96
N LEU A 134 -8.55 -2.35 3.76
CA LEU A 134 -7.90 -3.46 4.48
C LEU A 134 -8.84 -4.08 5.51
N ARG A 135 -9.60 -3.24 6.25
CA ARG A 135 -10.62 -3.71 7.22
C ARG A 135 -11.70 -4.55 6.57
N THR A 136 -12.17 -4.17 5.37
CA THR A 136 -13.14 -4.98 4.60
C THR A 136 -12.56 -6.33 4.21
N VAL A 137 -11.28 -6.39 3.80
CA VAL A 137 -10.62 -7.65 3.44
C VAL A 137 -10.46 -8.53 4.68
N ILE A 138 -10.01 -7.98 5.81
CA ILE A 138 -9.92 -8.69 7.10
C ILE A 138 -11.29 -9.23 7.52
N TYR A 139 -12.34 -8.42 7.44
CA TYR A 139 -13.69 -8.83 7.83
C TYR A 139 -14.26 -9.96 6.97
N THR A 140 -13.98 -9.94 5.66
CA THR A 140 -14.60 -10.88 4.71
C THR A 140 -13.76 -12.11 4.42
N THR A 141 -12.48 -11.94 4.12
CA THR A 141 -11.59 -12.96 3.53
C THR A 141 -10.14 -12.65 3.93
N PRO A 142 -9.77 -12.86 5.22
CA PRO A 142 -8.44 -12.51 5.75
C PRO A 142 -7.27 -13.05 4.92
N GLU A 143 -7.42 -14.22 4.29
CA GLU A 143 -6.36 -14.85 3.52
C GLU A 143 -6.01 -14.11 2.22
N ASP A 144 -6.88 -13.21 1.75
CA ASP A 144 -6.61 -12.33 0.60
C ASP A 144 -5.85 -11.05 1.01
N LEU A 145 -5.62 -10.82 2.31
CA LEU A 145 -4.96 -9.61 2.80
C LEU A 145 -3.51 -9.49 2.31
N VAL A 146 -2.74 -10.59 2.30
CA VAL A 146 -1.37 -10.60 1.77
C VAL A 146 -1.33 -10.15 0.30
N PRO A 147 -2.07 -10.78 -0.63
CA PRO A 147 -2.21 -10.29 -2.00
C PRO A 147 -2.62 -8.81 -2.10
N VAL A 148 -3.58 -8.35 -1.28
CA VAL A 148 -4.05 -6.96 -1.27
C VAL A 148 -2.91 -6.01 -0.89
N VAL A 149 -2.18 -6.32 0.18
CA VAL A 149 -1.06 -5.49 0.66
C VAL A 149 0.06 -5.45 -0.38
N TYR A 150 0.44 -6.58 -0.97
CA TYR A 150 1.45 -6.61 -2.03
C TYR A 150 1.05 -5.78 -3.25
N LEU A 151 -0.16 -5.98 -3.80
CA LEU A 151 -0.62 -5.23 -4.96
C LEU A 151 -0.77 -3.73 -4.65
N SER A 152 -1.18 -3.38 -3.43
CA SER A 152 -1.24 -2.00 -2.94
C SER A 152 0.14 -1.36 -2.78
N ALA A 153 1.15 -2.16 -2.40
CA ALA A 153 2.56 -1.78 -2.40
C ALA A 153 3.18 -1.81 -3.81
N ASN A 154 2.42 -2.20 -4.84
CA ASN A 154 2.90 -2.38 -6.22
C ASN A 154 4.10 -3.34 -6.31
N ARG A 155 4.02 -4.43 -5.54
CA ARG A 155 4.98 -5.54 -5.51
C ARG A 155 4.24 -6.88 -5.63
N ILE A 156 5.00 -7.94 -5.86
CA ILE A 156 4.47 -9.32 -5.87
C ILE A 156 5.17 -10.24 -4.88
N ALA A 157 6.36 -9.87 -4.39
CA ALA A 157 7.14 -10.62 -3.42
C ALA A 157 8.07 -9.66 -2.67
N PRO A 158 8.74 -10.11 -1.59
CA PRO A 158 9.83 -9.37 -0.98
C PRO A 158 10.97 -9.12 -1.99
N ALA A 159 11.64 -7.96 -1.89
CA ALA A 159 12.67 -7.57 -2.85
C ALA A 159 13.87 -8.54 -2.89
N HIS A 160 14.19 -9.14 -1.74
CA HIS A 160 15.33 -10.04 -1.57
C HIS A 160 15.15 -11.41 -2.24
N GLU A 161 13.91 -11.81 -2.54
CA GLU A 161 13.62 -13.03 -3.31
C GLU A 161 13.94 -12.87 -4.80
N GLY A 162 14.12 -11.64 -5.30
CA GLY A 162 14.48 -11.38 -6.70
C GLY A 162 13.38 -11.76 -7.71
N LEU A 163 12.12 -11.86 -7.26
CA LEU A 163 11.01 -12.22 -8.13
C LEU A 163 10.55 -11.01 -8.96
N GLU A 164 11.00 -10.96 -10.21
CA GLU A 164 10.63 -9.91 -11.16
C GLU A 164 9.66 -10.40 -12.23
N LEU A 165 8.70 -9.56 -12.60
CA LEU A 165 7.79 -9.85 -13.72
C LEU A 165 8.56 -10.00 -15.05
N GLY A 166 9.61 -9.19 -15.24
CA GLY A 166 10.44 -9.20 -16.44
C GLY A 166 9.64 -8.88 -17.72
N ILE A 167 8.73 -7.90 -17.64
CA ILE A 167 7.85 -7.50 -18.75
C ILE A 167 8.17 -6.06 -19.14
N GLY A 168 8.59 -5.86 -20.40
CA GLY A 168 8.71 -4.55 -21.00
C GLY A 168 7.43 -4.07 -21.68
N ASP A 169 7.34 -2.76 -21.92
CA ASP A 169 6.19 -2.12 -22.59
C ASP A 169 5.86 -2.76 -23.95
N ALA A 170 6.87 -3.23 -24.69
CA ALA A 170 6.67 -3.91 -25.97
C ALA A 170 5.84 -5.21 -25.83
N SER A 171 6.10 -6.02 -24.81
CA SER A 171 5.35 -7.25 -24.54
C SER A 171 3.93 -6.93 -24.09
N ILE A 172 3.74 -5.86 -23.32
CA ILE A 172 2.41 -5.37 -22.92
C ILE A 172 1.61 -4.88 -24.12
N ILE A 173 2.22 -4.09 -25.01
CA ILE A 173 1.57 -3.58 -26.21
C ILE A 173 1.09 -4.73 -27.10
N LYS A 174 1.92 -5.77 -27.27
CA LYS A 174 1.55 -6.99 -28.00
C LYS A 174 0.36 -7.70 -27.37
N ALA A 175 0.43 -7.98 -26.06
CA ALA A 175 -0.65 -8.64 -25.34
C ALA A 175 -1.96 -7.84 -25.41
N LEU A 176 -1.88 -6.51 -25.28
CA LEU A 176 -3.02 -5.62 -25.34
C LEU A 176 -3.63 -5.56 -26.74
N ALA A 177 -2.81 -5.45 -27.79
CA ALA A 177 -3.25 -5.47 -29.18
C ALA A 177 -4.05 -6.77 -29.48
N GLU A 178 -3.51 -7.91 -29.07
CA GLU A 178 -4.18 -9.21 -29.24
C GLU A 178 -5.47 -9.35 -28.41
N ALA A 179 -5.46 -8.95 -27.14
CA ALA A 179 -6.63 -9.04 -26.26
C ALA A 179 -7.79 -8.15 -26.72
N CYS A 180 -7.47 -7.01 -27.33
CA CYS A 180 -8.42 -6.00 -27.73
C CYS A 180 -8.81 -6.08 -29.21
N GLY A 181 -8.22 -6.99 -30.00
CA GLY A 181 -8.43 -7.08 -31.44
C GLY A 181 -8.00 -5.83 -32.21
N ARG A 182 -6.92 -5.16 -31.77
CA ARG A 182 -6.36 -3.93 -32.38
C ARG A 182 -4.96 -4.20 -32.91
N THR A 183 -4.45 -3.30 -33.75
CA THR A 183 -3.05 -3.38 -34.19
C THR A 183 -2.11 -2.75 -33.16
N GLU A 184 -0.87 -3.24 -33.05
CA GLU A 184 0.16 -2.64 -32.18
C GLU A 184 0.36 -1.14 -32.47
N GLN A 185 0.26 -0.75 -33.75
CA GLN A 185 0.42 0.63 -34.18
C GLN A 185 -0.67 1.54 -33.57
N GLN A 186 -1.93 1.10 -33.56
CA GLN A 186 -3.02 1.85 -32.92
C GLN A 186 -2.78 2.03 -31.42
N ILE A 187 -2.31 0.97 -30.74
CA ILE A 187 -1.98 1.03 -29.32
C ILE A 187 -0.84 2.02 -29.06
N ARG A 188 0.21 2.01 -29.89
CA ARG A 188 1.36 2.94 -29.77
C ARG A 188 0.95 4.40 -29.97
N ILE A 189 0.05 4.68 -30.92
CA ILE A 189 -0.48 6.03 -31.15
C ILE A 189 -1.22 6.51 -29.89
N GLN A 190 -2.17 5.71 -29.37
CA GLN A 190 -2.91 6.07 -28.16
C GLN A 190 -1.99 6.17 -26.93
N TYR A 191 -0.93 5.36 -26.86
CA TYR A 191 0.02 5.45 -25.77
C TYR A 191 0.80 6.76 -25.80
N LYS A 192 1.20 7.22 -26.99
CA LYS A 192 1.86 8.51 -27.17
C LYS A 192 0.96 9.68 -26.76
N GLU A 193 -0.35 9.58 -27.02
CA GLU A 193 -1.34 10.59 -26.63
C GLU A 193 -1.61 10.62 -25.13
N LYS A 194 -1.78 9.44 -24.50
CA LYS A 194 -2.21 9.34 -23.10
C LYS A 194 -1.05 9.30 -22.09
N GLY A 195 0.15 8.91 -22.50
CA GLY A 195 1.31 8.74 -21.62
C GLY A 195 1.20 7.60 -20.59
N ASP A 196 0.19 6.74 -20.72
CA ASP A 196 -0.12 5.66 -19.78
C ASP A 196 -0.78 4.47 -20.49
N LEU A 197 -0.10 3.32 -20.56
CA LEU A 197 -0.63 2.12 -21.21
C LEU A 197 -1.86 1.57 -20.49
N GLY A 198 -2.01 1.79 -19.19
CA GLY A 198 -3.21 1.41 -18.46
C GLY A 198 -4.43 2.23 -18.90
N LEU A 199 -4.27 3.53 -19.16
CA LEU A 199 -5.37 4.36 -19.70
C LEU A 199 -5.71 3.97 -21.15
N VAL A 200 -4.73 3.50 -21.91
CA VAL A 200 -4.96 2.88 -23.22
C VAL A 200 -5.76 1.59 -23.06
N ALA A 201 -5.38 0.73 -22.11
CA ALA A 201 -6.07 -0.53 -21.85
C ALA A 201 -7.53 -0.33 -21.41
N LYS A 202 -7.80 0.57 -20.45
CA LYS A 202 -9.17 0.93 -20.01
C LYS A 202 -10.06 1.40 -21.16
N ALA A 203 -9.49 2.17 -22.10
CA ALA A 203 -10.20 2.64 -23.29
C ALA A 203 -10.26 1.62 -24.44
N SER A 204 -9.42 0.59 -24.40
CA SER A 204 -9.33 -0.46 -25.41
C SER A 204 -10.12 -1.69 -25.00
N ARG A 205 -11.33 -1.54 -24.45
CA ARG A 205 -12.15 -2.69 -24.06
C ARG A 205 -12.21 -3.72 -25.19
N SER A 206 -12.10 -5.01 -24.83
CA SER A 206 -12.15 -6.10 -25.81
C SER A 206 -13.39 -5.96 -26.68
N SER A 207 -13.17 -5.73 -27.98
CA SER A 207 -14.21 -5.71 -29.02
C SER A 207 -14.54 -7.11 -29.52
N GLN A 208 -13.84 -8.14 -29.03
CA GLN A 208 -14.04 -9.52 -29.45
C GLN A 208 -15.30 -10.07 -28.78
N SER A 209 -16.28 -10.45 -29.59
CA SER A 209 -17.47 -11.14 -29.13
C SER A 209 -17.09 -12.52 -28.60
N MET A 210 -17.36 -12.78 -27.32
CA MET A 210 -17.07 -14.07 -26.69
C MET A 210 -18.35 -14.90 -26.58
N MET A 211 -18.30 -16.15 -27.05
CA MET A 211 -19.42 -17.10 -26.87
C MET A 211 -19.72 -17.36 -25.39
N ARG A 212 -18.70 -17.38 -24.53
CA ARG A 212 -18.83 -17.49 -23.06
C ARG A 212 -17.97 -16.43 -22.41
N LYS A 213 -18.56 -15.63 -21.53
CA LYS A 213 -17.80 -14.67 -20.73
C LYS A 213 -16.91 -15.42 -19.72
N PRO A 214 -15.63 -15.05 -19.58
CA PRO A 214 -14.77 -15.57 -18.54
C PRO A 214 -15.30 -15.18 -17.16
N GLU A 215 -14.89 -15.94 -16.14
CA GLU A 215 -15.19 -15.62 -14.75
C GLU A 215 -14.55 -14.27 -14.34
N PRO A 216 -15.23 -13.47 -13.50
CA PRO A 216 -14.69 -12.23 -12.96
C PRO A 216 -13.32 -12.42 -12.31
N LEU A 217 -12.47 -11.41 -12.41
CA LEU A 217 -11.16 -11.44 -11.78
C LEU A 217 -11.28 -11.31 -10.27
N THR A 218 -10.47 -12.10 -9.57
CA THR A 218 -10.30 -12.02 -8.12
C THR A 218 -8.88 -11.60 -7.80
N ILE A 219 -8.67 -10.97 -6.65
CA ILE A 219 -7.34 -10.50 -6.23
C ILE A 219 -6.36 -11.67 -6.19
N ARG A 220 -6.77 -12.80 -5.61
CA ARG A 220 -5.99 -14.03 -5.56
C ARG A 220 -5.61 -14.55 -6.95
N LYS A 221 -6.52 -14.51 -7.92
CA LYS A 221 -6.26 -14.95 -9.31
C LYS A 221 -5.23 -14.04 -9.99
N VAL A 222 -5.38 -12.72 -9.87
CA VAL A 222 -4.44 -11.74 -10.45
C VAL A 222 -3.05 -11.91 -9.84
N PHE A 223 -2.98 -11.95 -8.51
CA PHE A 223 -1.72 -12.11 -7.78
C PHE A 223 -1.00 -13.42 -8.13
N LYS A 224 -1.72 -14.55 -8.16
CA LYS A 224 -1.16 -15.84 -8.59
C LYS A 224 -0.70 -15.81 -10.04
N THR A 225 -1.45 -15.17 -10.94
CA THR A 225 -1.05 -15.04 -12.35
C THR A 225 0.22 -14.21 -12.50
N PHE A 226 0.42 -13.17 -11.70
CA PHE A 226 1.67 -12.41 -11.69
C PHE A 226 2.85 -13.23 -11.20
N HIS A 227 2.66 -14.11 -10.20
CA HIS A 227 3.70 -15.05 -9.78
C HIS A 227 4.06 -16.04 -10.88
N LEU A 228 3.07 -16.56 -11.61
CA LEU A 228 3.32 -17.43 -12.76
C LEU A 228 4.15 -16.69 -13.81
N ILE A 229 3.75 -15.47 -14.18
CA ILE A 229 4.47 -14.63 -15.13
C ILE A 229 5.93 -14.38 -14.69
N ALA A 230 6.16 -14.11 -13.41
CA ALA A 230 7.51 -13.86 -12.90
C ALA A 230 8.39 -15.12 -12.93
N LYS A 231 7.80 -16.30 -12.68
CA LYS A 231 8.50 -17.60 -12.70
C LYS A 231 8.74 -18.17 -14.10
N GLU A 232 8.04 -17.66 -15.13
CA GLU A 232 8.24 -18.09 -16.52
C GLU A 232 9.65 -17.73 -17.03
N SER A 233 10.38 -18.75 -17.47
CA SER A 233 11.76 -18.66 -17.99
C SER A 233 11.99 -19.63 -19.16
N GLY A 234 13.10 -19.45 -19.89
CA GLY A 234 13.43 -20.27 -21.06
C GLY A 234 12.86 -19.76 -22.39
N LYS A 235 13.03 -20.57 -23.44
CA LYS A 235 12.84 -20.21 -24.86
C LYS A 235 11.44 -19.66 -25.19
N ASP A 236 10.39 -20.21 -24.59
CA ASP A 236 8.99 -19.85 -24.88
C ASP A 236 8.37 -18.92 -23.81
N SER A 237 9.19 -18.45 -22.86
CA SER A 237 8.70 -17.68 -21.71
C SER A 237 7.98 -16.40 -22.12
N GLN A 238 8.48 -15.68 -23.13
CA GLN A 238 7.86 -14.43 -23.59
C GLN A 238 6.43 -14.65 -24.12
N GLU A 239 6.22 -15.72 -24.87
CA GLU A 239 4.90 -16.06 -25.42
C GLU A 239 3.94 -16.49 -24.31
N LYS A 240 4.40 -17.30 -23.35
CA LYS A 240 3.61 -17.69 -22.17
C LYS A 240 3.22 -16.49 -21.31
N LYS A 241 4.18 -15.60 -21.00
CA LYS A 241 3.93 -14.35 -20.26
C LYS A 241 2.87 -13.50 -20.97
N LYS A 242 2.99 -13.32 -22.29
CA LYS A 242 2.00 -12.61 -23.11
C LYS A 242 0.61 -13.25 -23.01
N ASN A 243 0.52 -14.57 -23.08
CA ASN A 243 -0.75 -15.30 -22.98
C ASN A 243 -1.41 -15.18 -21.60
N HIS A 244 -0.63 -15.18 -20.51
CA HIS A 244 -1.15 -14.89 -19.17
C HIS A 244 -1.71 -13.46 -19.08
N ILE A 245 -0.99 -12.46 -19.58
CA ILE A 245 -1.44 -11.06 -19.60
C ILE A 245 -2.74 -10.94 -20.42
N LYS A 246 -2.77 -11.53 -21.62
CA LYS A 246 -3.95 -11.55 -22.49
C LYS A 246 -5.15 -12.18 -21.79
N SER A 247 -4.97 -13.30 -21.09
CA SER A 247 -6.04 -13.96 -20.33
C SER A 247 -6.63 -13.04 -19.25
N LEU A 248 -5.77 -12.30 -18.51
CA LEU A 248 -6.23 -11.31 -17.54
C LEU A 248 -7.00 -10.17 -18.22
N LEU A 249 -6.48 -9.62 -19.31
CA LEU A 249 -7.11 -8.49 -20.04
C LEU A 249 -8.46 -8.86 -20.66
N VAL A 250 -8.61 -10.09 -21.15
CA VAL A 250 -9.87 -10.60 -21.71
C VAL A 250 -10.95 -10.75 -20.62
N ALA A 251 -10.54 -11.13 -19.40
CA ALA A 251 -11.46 -11.26 -18.26
C ALA A 251 -11.74 -9.93 -17.53
N ALA A 252 -10.88 -8.94 -17.72
CA ALA A 252 -10.97 -7.66 -17.04
C ALA A 252 -12.19 -6.83 -17.48
N THR A 253 -12.79 -6.16 -16.51
CA THR A 253 -13.98 -5.33 -16.65
C THR A 253 -13.72 -3.93 -16.07
N ASP A 254 -14.51 -2.96 -16.53
CA ASP A 254 -14.46 -1.59 -16.02
C ASP A 254 -13.04 -0.97 -15.94
N CYS A 255 -12.56 -0.61 -14.75
CA CYS A 255 -11.21 -0.08 -14.53
C CYS A 255 -10.13 -1.15 -14.27
N GLU A 256 -10.46 -2.45 -14.23
CA GLU A 256 -9.47 -3.52 -14.02
C GLU A 256 -8.32 -3.51 -15.05
N PRO A 257 -8.55 -3.30 -16.38
CA PRO A 257 -7.46 -3.26 -17.36
C PRO A 257 -6.41 -2.18 -17.06
N LEU A 258 -6.84 -1.03 -16.52
CA LEU A 258 -5.94 0.07 -16.13
C LEU A 258 -4.92 -0.42 -15.11
N TYR A 259 -5.41 -1.04 -14.05
CA TYR A 259 -4.59 -1.44 -12.92
C TYR A 259 -3.79 -2.70 -13.20
N ILE A 260 -4.30 -3.65 -13.99
CA ILE A 260 -3.51 -4.80 -14.46
C ILE A 260 -2.25 -4.29 -15.18
N ILE A 261 -2.39 -3.39 -16.15
CA ILE A 261 -1.25 -2.88 -16.90
C ILE A 261 -0.30 -2.08 -16.00
N ARG A 262 -0.83 -1.19 -15.15
CA ARG A 262 -0.01 -0.40 -14.25
C ARG A 262 0.79 -1.26 -13.26
N LEU A 263 0.18 -2.32 -12.72
CA LEU A 263 0.87 -3.27 -11.85
C LEU A 263 1.92 -4.09 -12.63
N LEU A 264 1.60 -4.54 -13.85
CA LEU A 264 2.58 -5.24 -14.70
C LEU A 264 3.80 -4.37 -15.05
N GLN A 265 3.60 -3.07 -15.21
CA GLN A 265 4.66 -2.09 -15.42
C GLN A 265 5.39 -1.69 -14.13
N THR A 266 4.96 -2.18 -12.96
CA THR A 266 5.40 -1.70 -11.64
C THR A 266 5.26 -0.18 -11.47
N LYS A 267 4.22 0.42 -12.06
CA LYS A 267 3.95 1.87 -12.06
C LYS A 267 2.48 2.14 -11.71
N LEU A 268 2.11 1.93 -10.44
CA LEU A 268 0.71 2.01 -10.00
C LEU A 268 0.06 3.39 -10.13
N ARG A 269 0.83 4.48 -9.93
CA ARG A 269 0.38 5.87 -10.17
C ARG A 269 -0.96 6.24 -9.47
N ILE A 270 -1.12 5.88 -8.21
CA ILE A 270 -2.33 6.20 -7.40
C ILE A 270 -2.11 7.31 -6.35
N GLY A 271 -0.91 7.89 -6.31
CA GLY A 271 -0.65 9.09 -5.49
C GLY A 271 -0.57 8.85 -3.98
N TYR A 272 -0.19 7.65 -3.53
CA TYR A 272 0.39 7.45 -2.20
C TYR A 272 1.62 6.52 -2.27
N ALA A 273 2.47 6.57 -1.23
CA ALA A 273 3.67 5.75 -1.09
C ALA A 273 3.52 4.69 0.01
N GLU A 274 4.34 3.64 -0.01
CA GLU A 274 4.32 2.50 0.93
C GLU A 274 4.13 2.87 2.41
N GLN A 275 4.70 4.00 2.87
CA GLN A 275 4.52 4.53 4.22
C GLN A 275 3.07 4.83 4.60
N THR A 276 2.22 5.20 3.64
CA THR A 276 0.77 5.39 3.85
C THR A 276 0.07 4.04 3.97
N LEU A 277 0.46 3.02 3.18
CA LEU A 277 -0.06 1.66 3.30
C LEU A 277 0.29 1.04 4.66
N LEU A 278 1.56 1.14 5.10
CA LEU A 278 2.00 0.64 6.40
C LEU A 278 1.23 1.30 7.56
N ALA A 279 1.01 2.62 7.47
CA ALA A 279 0.20 3.32 8.45
C ALA A 279 -1.26 2.84 8.46
N ALA A 280 -1.86 2.69 7.28
CA ALA A 280 -3.22 2.18 7.15
C ALA A 280 -3.36 0.73 7.63
N LEU A 281 -2.34 -0.11 7.43
CA LEU A 281 -2.32 -1.50 7.91
C LEU A 281 -2.29 -1.56 9.44
N GLY A 282 -1.45 -0.75 10.09
CA GLY A 282 -1.45 -0.63 11.55
C GLY A 282 -2.78 -0.11 12.11
N GLN A 283 -3.37 0.90 11.46
CA GLN A 283 -4.68 1.41 11.85
C GLN A 283 -5.80 0.39 11.66
N ALA A 284 -5.81 -0.31 10.52
CA ALA A 284 -6.77 -1.35 10.21
C ALA A 284 -6.72 -2.45 11.26
N ALA A 285 -5.52 -2.90 11.63
CA ALA A 285 -5.31 -3.89 12.67
C ALA A 285 -5.98 -3.49 13.99
N VAL A 286 -5.77 -2.26 14.47
CA VAL A 286 -6.39 -1.78 15.72
C VAL A 286 -7.93 -1.77 15.63
N TYR A 287 -8.51 -1.44 14.48
CA TYR A 287 -9.97 -1.46 14.29
C TYR A 287 -10.57 -2.86 14.19
N THR A 288 -9.78 -3.86 13.78
CA THR A 288 -10.22 -5.25 13.58
C THR A 288 -9.63 -6.21 14.61
N GLU A 289 -8.97 -5.67 15.64
CA GLU A 289 -8.22 -6.45 16.62
C GLU A 289 -9.18 -7.24 17.51
N GLU A 290 -9.05 -8.58 17.46
CA GLU A 290 -9.78 -9.50 18.34
C GLU A 290 -8.84 -10.19 19.36
N HIS A 291 -7.53 -10.20 19.11
CA HIS A 291 -6.57 -11.08 19.80
C HIS A 291 -5.76 -10.35 20.87
N SER A 292 -5.56 -9.05 20.72
CA SER A 292 -4.75 -8.24 21.62
C SER A 292 -5.42 -6.90 21.97
N LYS A 293 -4.96 -6.23 23.03
CA LYS A 293 -5.47 -4.90 23.41
C LYS A 293 -4.31 -3.91 23.45
N PRO A 294 -4.56 -2.63 23.12
CA PRO A 294 -3.54 -1.60 23.29
C PRO A 294 -3.05 -1.60 24.74
N PRO A 295 -1.73 -1.63 24.97
CA PRO A 295 -1.15 -1.41 26.28
C PRO A 295 -1.70 -0.13 26.94
N PRO A 296 -1.99 -0.15 28.25
CA PRO A 296 -2.69 0.95 28.93
C PRO A 296 -1.91 2.28 28.90
N GLU A 297 -0.59 2.24 28.75
CA GLU A 297 0.29 3.39 28.60
C GLU A 297 0.17 4.13 27.25
N ILE A 298 -0.41 3.51 26.23
CA ILE A 298 -0.49 4.09 24.88
C ILE A 298 -1.70 5.02 24.75
N LYS A 299 -1.41 6.32 24.68
CA LYS A 299 -2.42 7.38 24.52
C LYS A 299 -3.05 7.44 23.13
N SER A 300 -2.32 7.04 22.10
CA SER A 300 -2.74 7.15 20.69
C SER A 300 -2.55 5.82 19.96
N PRO A 301 -3.42 4.81 20.21
CA PRO A 301 -3.24 3.45 19.70
C PRO A 301 -3.04 3.38 18.18
N PHE A 302 -3.80 4.17 17.42
CA PHE A 302 -3.70 4.19 15.97
C PHE A 302 -2.37 4.71 15.43
N GLU A 303 -1.79 5.71 16.11
CA GLU A 303 -0.49 6.26 15.72
C GLU A 303 0.63 5.28 16.10
N GLU A 304 0.56 4.71 17.31
CA GLU A 304 1.54 3.75 17.78
C GLU A 304 1.55 2.47 16.92
N ALA A 305 0.38 1.91 16.62
CA ALA A 305 0.26 0.75 15.73
C ALA A 305 0.85 1.03 14.34
N ALA A 306 0.63 2.23 13.80
CA ALA A 306 1.25 2.65 12.54
C ALA A 306 2.78 2.74 12.63
N GLN A 307 3.35 3.16 13.77
CA GLN A 307 4.79 3.16 13.99
C GLN A 307 5.35 1.75 14.15
N ILE A 308 4.66 0.88 14.89
CA ILE A 308 5.02 -0.53 15.06
C ILE A 308 5.15 -1.20 13.69
N VAL A 309 4.12 -1.14 12.85
CA VAL A 309 4.14 -1.77 11.52
C VAL A 309 5.27 -1.21 10.64
N LYS A 310 5.53 0.10 10.69
CA LYS A 310 6.65 0.71 9.95
C LYS A 310 8.01 0.24 10.45
N LYS A 311 8.20 0.17 11.77
CA LYS A 311 9.45 -0.28 12.39
C LYS A 311 9.70 -1.75 12.05
N VAL A 312 8.68 -2.60 12.22
CA VAL A 312 8.74 -4.01 11.88
C VAL A 312 9.06 -4.20 10.39
N TYR A 313 8.37 -3.50 9.48
CA TYR A 313 8.69 -3.56 8.05
C TYR A 313 10.11 -3.07 7.74
N SER A 314 10.64 -2.11 8.49
CA SER A 314 12.01 -1.63 8.28
C SER A 314 13.07 -2.68 8.68
N VAL A 315 12.74 -3.59 9.58
CA VAL A 315 13.64 -4.64 10.07
C VAL A 315 13.40 -5.97 9.35
N LEU A 316 12.17 -6.24 8.94
CA LEU A 316 11.75 -7.45 8.24
C LEU A 316 10.77 -7.05 7.11
N PRO A 317 11.26 -6.57 5.95
CA PRO A 317 10.42 -6.11 4.83
C PRO A 317 9.78 -7.28 4.04
N ASP A 318 8.95 -8.06 4.73
CA ASP A 318 8.28 -9.26 4.26
C ASP A 318 6.80 -9.20 4.66
N TYR A 319 5.90 -8.98 3.70
CA TYR A 319 4.48 -8.85 3.99
C TYR A 319 3.82 -10.19 4.33
N ASP A 320 4.35 -11.32 3.86
CA ASP A 320 3.81 -12.63 4.20
C ASP A 320 3.93 -12.87 5.70
N LYS A 321 5.13 -12.64 6.26
CA LYS A 321 5.38 -12.79 7.70
C LYS A 321 4.65 -11.74 8.53
N ILE A 322 4.69 -10.47 8.14
CA ILE A 322 4.05 -9.38 8.88
C ILE A 322 2.55 -9.56 8.94
N VAL A 323 1.90 -9.83 7.80
CA VAL A 323 0.44 -9.96 7.76
C VAL A 323 0.00 -11.24 8.48
N ALA A 324 0.75 -12.35 8.35
CA ALA A 324 0.46 -13.56 9.10
C ALA A 324 0.51 -13.34 10.62
N ALA A 325 1.57 -12.71 11.12
CA ALA A 325 1.70 -12.38 12.54
C ALA A 325 0.62 -11.36 12.99
N LEU A 326 0.30 -10.37 12.16
CA LEU A 326 -0.72 -9.36 12.46
C LEU A 326 -2.11 -10.00 12.59
N LEU A 327 -2.46 -10.94 11.72
CA LEU A 327 -3.75 -11.63 11.76
C LEU A 327 -3.87 -12.66 12.89
N THR A 328 -2.75 -13.17 13.43
CA THR A 328 -2.76 -14.25 14.43
C THR A 328 -2.49 -13.74 15.85
N ASP A 329 -1.52 -12.85 16.01
CA ASP A 329 -1.05 -12.35 17.31
C ASP A 329 -1.49 -10.90 17.59
N GLY A 330 -1.90 -10.17 16.55
CA GLY A 330 -2.29 -8.77 16.65
C GLY A 330 -1.12 -7.79 16.56
N VAL A 331 -1.44 -6.50 16.40
CA VAL A 331 -0.42 -5.48 16.09
C VAL A 331 0.57 -5.21 17.22
N TRP A 332 0.14 -5.41 18.47
CA TRP A 332 0.95 -5.10 19.67
C TRP A 332 2.07 -6.11 19.91
N GLU A 333 1.90 -7.35 19.45
CA GLU A 333 2.90 -8.41 19.59
C GLU A 333 3.85 -8.52 18.38
N LEU A 334 3.58 -7.78 17.29
CA LEU A 334 4.41 -7.79 16.08
C LEU A 334 5.92 -7.56 16.35
N PRO A 335 6.35 -6.61 17.21
CA PRO A 335 7.78 -6.40 17.46
C PRO A 335 8.49 -7.61 18.04
N LYS A 336 7.78 -8.51 18.74
CA LYS A 336 8.36 -9.73 19.31
C LYS A 336 8.38 -10.88 18.30
N LYS A 337 7.46 -10.88 17.33
CA LYS A 337 7.26 -11.95 16.34
C LYS A 337 8.02 -11.72 15.04
N CYS A 338 8.21 -10.45 14.67
CA CYS A 338 8.84 -10.03 13.44
C CYS A 338 10.06 -9.16 13.76
N ASP A 339 11.18 -9.81 14.05
CA ASP A 339 12.46 -9.14 14.35
C ASP A 339 13.51 -9.43 13.27
N PHE A 340 14.67 -8.78 13.40
CA PHE A 340 15.81 -8.92 12.52
C PHE A 340 16.19 -10.39 12.33
N THR A 341 16.25 -10.81 11.08
CA THR A 341 16.60 -12.18 10.72
C THR A 341 17.69 -12.15 9.65
N PRO A 342 18.90 -12.69 9.92
CA PRO A 342 19.91 -12.90 8.88
C PRO A 342 19.32 -13.62 7.65
N GLY A 343 19.67 -13.19 6.45
CA GLY A 343 19.02 -13.62 5.21
C GLY A 343 17.79 -12.80 4.77
N VAL A 344 17.29 -11.87 5.60
CA VAL A 344 16.30 -10.87 5.20
C VAL A 344 16.89 -9.47 5.35
N PRO A 345 17.07 -8.70 4.27
CA PRO A 345 17.72 -7.41 4.36
C PRO A 345 16.87 -6.36 5.06
N VAL A 346 17.50 -5.57 5.93
CA VAL A 346 16.86 -4.45 6.62
C VAL A 346 16.85 -3.19 5.76
N GLY A 347 15.82 -2.36 5.97
CA GLY A 347 15.73 -1.02 5.42
C GLY A 347 16.96 -0.18 5.79
N PRO A 348 17.77 0.24 4.80
CA PRO A 348 18.99 0.99 5.09
C PRO A 348 18.69 2.36 5.70
N MET A 349 19.43 2.73 6.75
CA MET A 349 19.41 4.11 7.26
C MET A 349 19.81 5.09 6.14
N LEU A 350 19.02 6.14 5.92
CA LEU A 350 19.23 7.15 4.90
C LEU A 350 19.76 8.46 5.50
N SER A 351 20.52 9.22 4.72
CA SER A 351 21.05 10.53 5.10
C SER A 351 20.13 11.67 4.63
N LYS A 352 19.96 12.71 5.45
CA LYS A 352 19.39 13.98 5.01
C LYS A 352 20.51 14.88 4.46
N ALA A 353 20.33 15.40 3.26
CA ALA A 353 21.27 16.35 2.68
C ALA A 353 21.28 17.66 3.47
N THR A 354 22.46 18.21 3.68
CA THR A 354 22.70 19.44 4.46
C THR A 354 23.62 20.35 3.65
N LYS A 355 23.37 21.67 3.71
CA LYS A 355 24.07 22.65 2.86
C LYS A 355 25.34 23.23 3.47
N GLY A 356 25.64 22.90 4.72
CA GLY A 356 26.86 23.37 5.39
C GLY A 356 26.99 22.87 6.82
N VAL A 357 28.20 22.98 7.36
CA VAL A 357 28.55 22.48 8.70
C VAL A 357 27.71 23.15 9.80
N SER A 358 27.39 24.44 9.68
CA SER A 358 26.56 25.15 10.66
C SER A 358 25.16 24.57 10.80
N GLU A 359 24.57 24.05 9.71
CA GLU A 359 23.25 23.38 9.78
C GLU A 359 23.35 22.05 10.55
N ILE A 360 24.47 21.33 10.43
CA ILE A 360 24.75 20.10 11.19
C ILE A 360 24.88 20.44 12.67
N LEU A 361 25.73 21.42 13.02
CA LEU A 361 25.94 21.85 14.40
C LEU A 361 24.65 22.39 15.04
N ASN A 362 23.85 23.16 14.31
CA ASN A 362 22.56 23.65 14.81
C ASN A 362 21.54 22.53 15.01
N LYS A 363 21.62 21.46 14.21
CA LYS A 363 20.70 20.33 14.29
C LYS A 363 21.04 19.38 15.43
N PHE A 364 22.33 19.07 15.61
CA PHE A 364 22.77 18.15 16.65
C PHE A 364 23.03 18.85 17.99
N GLN A 365 23.28 20.15 18.01
CA GLN A 365 23.50 20.93 19.23
C GLN A 365 24.54 20.26 20.14
N ASP A 366 24.15 19.88 21.36
CA ASP A 366 25.00 19.23 22.36
C ASP A 366 25.04 17.69 22.22
N VAL A 367 24.49 17.14 21.12
CA VAL A 367 24.59 15.70 20.82
C VAL A 367 25.92 15.42 20.15
N GLU A 368 26.72 14.55 20.77
CA GLU A 368 27.96 14.04 20.18
C GLU A 368 27.67 13.31 18.86
N PHE A 369 28.45 13.61 17.82
CA PHE A 369 28.33 12.97 16.51
C PHE A 369 29.71 12.70 15.90
N THR A 370 29.77 11.72 15.00
CA THR A 370 30.99 11.36 14.27
C THR A 370 30.94 11.84 12.82
N CYS A 371 32.12 11.99 12.21
CA CYS A 371 32.30 12.33 10.81
C CYS A 371 33.02 11.18 10.12
N GLU A 372 32.35 10.55 9.15
CA GLU A 372 32.91 9.46 8.35
C GLU A 372 33.02 9.89 6.88
N TYR A 373 34.00 9.34 6.16
CA TYR A 373 34.08 9.55 4.72
C TYR A 373 32.86 8.94 4.03
N LYS A 374 32.16 9.75 3.24
CA LYS A 374 31.13 9.26 2.34
C LYS A 374 31.79 8.72 1.07
N TYR A 375 32.09 7.43 1.07
CA TYR A 375 32.62 6.73 -0.10
C TYR A 375 31.66 6.81 -1.30
N ASP A 376 32.23 6.85 -2.50
CA ASP A 376 31.51 6.83 -3.78
C ASP A 376 31.57 5.43 -4.38
N GLY A 377 30.59 4.59 -4.02
CA GLY A 377 30.53 3.20 -4.41
C GLY A 377 29.14 2.60 -4.20
N GLU A 378 29.06 1.28 -4.19
CA GLU A 378 27.80 0.57 -3.94
C GLU A 378 27.61 0.27 -2.45
N ARG A 379 26.38 0.44 -1.95
CA ARG A 379 26.04 0.02 -0.59
C ARG A 379 25.78 -1.49 -0.60
N ALA A 380 26.59 -2.23 0.14
CA ALA A 380 26.43 -3.67 0.37
C ALA A 380 26.01 -3.91 1.82
N GLN A 381 24.87 -4.58 2.01
CA GLN A 381 24.45 -5.09 3.31
C GLN A 381 24.78 -6.58 3.35
N ILE A 382 25.75 -6.96 4.18
CA ILE A 382 26.34 -8.30 4.22
C ILE A 382 25.74 -9.07 5.41
N HIS A 383 25.15 -10.22 5.13
CA HIS A 383 24.58 -11.13 6.11
C HIS A 383 25.43 -12.38 6.14
N TYR A 384 25.97 -12.73 7.30
CA TYR A 384 26.65 -14.01 7.54
C TYR A 384 25.68 -14.91 8.31
N LEU A 385 25.29 -16.03 7.70
CA LEU A 385 24.28 -16.94 8.23
C LEU A 385 24.93 -18.03 9.09
N GLU A 386 24.15 -18.64 9.99
CA GLU A 386 24.61 -19.70 10.88
C GLU A 386 25.16 -20.93 10.15
N ASN A 387 24.67 -21.19 8.94
CA ASN A 387 25.15 -22.27 8.07
C ASN A 387 26.48 -21.94 7.35
N GLY A 388 27.11 -20.79 7.66
CA GLY A 388 28.36 -20.31 7.05
C GLY A 388 28.19 -19.64 5.69
N SER A 389 26.97 -19.55 5.16
CA SER A 389 26.71 -18.86 3.89
C SER A 389 26.72 -17.34 4.08
N VAL A 390 27.22 -16.62 3.06
CA VAL A 390 27.19 -15.15 3.01
C VAL A 390 26.17 -14.72 1.99
N GLU A 391 25.34 -13.75 2.36
CA GLU A 391 24.42 -13.08 1.46
C GLU A 391 24.68 -11.58 1.42
N ILE A 392 24.66 -11.01 0.22
CA ILE A 392 24.97 -9.59 0.01
C ILE A 392 23.76 -8.94 -0.65
N TYR A 393 23.24 -7.89 -0.03
CA TYR A 393 22.06 -7.16 -0.49
C TYR A 393 22.41 -5.73 -0.91
N SER A 394 21.74 -5.25 -1.96
CA SER A 394 21.86 -3.88 -2.46
C SER A 394 21.14 -2.89 -1.55
N ARG A 395 21.29 -1.58 -1.82
CA ARG A 395 20.50 -0.52 -1.17
C ARG A 395 18.99 -0.74 -1.25
N ASN A 396 18.50 -1.37 -2.31
CA ASN A 396 17.07 -1.60 -2.53
C ASN A 396 16.65 -3.03 -2.15
N ALA A 397 17.46 -3.71 -1.33
CA ALA A 397 17.24 -5.09 -0.88
C ALA A 397 17.28 -6.14 -2.00
N GLU A 398 17.89 -5.85 -3.16
CA GLU A 398 18.11 -6.84 -4.22
C GLU A 398 19.29 -7.75 -3.85
N ARG A 399 19.16 -9.05 -4.13
CA ARG A 399 20.22 -10.04 -3.83
C ARG A 399 21.37 -9.92 -4.83
N ASN A 400 22.52 -9.48 -4.35
CA ASN A 400 23.75 -9.24 -5.11
C ASN A 400 24.89 -10.22 -4.78
N THR A 401 24.64 -11.29 -4.03
CA THR A 401 25.69 -12.26 -3.63
C THR A 401 26.53 -12.75 -4.82
N GLY A 402 25.89 -13.12 -5.94
CA GLY A 402 26.60 -13.60 -7.12
C GLY A 402 27.41 -12.53 -7.87
N LYS A 403 27.18 -11.24 -7.58
CA LYS A 403 27.91 -10.12 -8.18
C LYS A 403 29.27 -9.89 -7.51
N PHE A 404 29.43 -10.31 -6.25
CA PHE A 404 30.63 -10.03 -5.42
C PHE A 404 31.24 -11.31 -4.82
N PRO A 405 31.72 -12.26 -5.66
CA PRO A 405 32.31 -13.51 -5.18
C PRO A 405 33.60 -13.29 -4.36
N ASP A 406 34.33 -12.22 -4.65
CA ASP A 406 35.51 -11.75 -3.94
C ASP A 406 35.18 -11.29 -2.50
N VAL A 407 34.10 -10.52 -2.33
CA VAL A 407 33.63 -10.09 -1.00
C VAL A 407 33.15 -11.29 -0.18
N VAL A 408 32.44 -12.23 -0.82
CA VAL A 408 32.03 -13.48 -0.16
C VAL A 408 33.26 -14.23 0.37
N ALA A 409 34.30 -14.41 -0.45
CA ALA A 409 35.52 -15.11 -0.06
C ALA A 409 36.35 -14.40 1.03
N ALA A 410 36.18 -13.09 1.23
CA ALA A 410 36.88 -12.34 2.27
C ALA A 410 36.14 -12.35 3.63
N VAL A 411 34.84 -12.63 3.63
CA VAL A 411 33.99 -12.65 4.82
C VAL A 411 33.81 -14.07 5.36
N SER A 412 33.71 -15.06 4.46
CA SER A 412 33.76 -16.50 4.78
C SER A 412 35.13 -16.94 5.25
#